data_AF-A0A945A8Q9-F1
#
_entry.id   AF-A0A945A8Q9-F1
#
_cell.length_a   1.000
_cell.length_b   1.000
_cell.length_c   1.000
_cell.angle_alpha   90.00
_cell.angle_beta   90.00
_cell.angle_gamma   90.00
#
_symmetry.space_group_name_H-M   'P 1'
#
loop_
_entity.id
_entity.type
_entity.pdbx_description
1 polymer ?
#
loop_
_entity_poly.entity_id
_entity_poly.type
_entity_poly.pdbx_seq_one_letter_code
_entity_poly.pdbx_strand_id
1 'polypeptide(L)'
;MKHLRLAVLVCVLLTGAMAVPQNTDAIGLSGANIKAGVNLTRQQSYTFYQGVGGEFDSYQWMAGTNLDMGPVLFPKLHFMPGVDIAVATVKTIPAGSNAVVDKTLKIYVINTDFAYFFHQSAKGRGYAGAGIGTQLLRPDGEAGSTRLTLNIPIGFQR
;
A
#
# COMPACT_ATOMS: atom_id res chain seq x y z
N MET A 1 25.40 -8.73 -6.81
CA MET A 1 25.03 -8.38 -5.41
C MET A 1 23.65 -7.76 -5.22
N LYS A 2 23.08 -6.99 -6.16
CA LYS A 2 21.74 -6.37 -6.02
C LYS A 2 20.58 -7.38 -6.10
N HIS A 3 20.68 -8.42 -6.92
CA HIS A 3 19.63 -9.46 -7.05
C HIS A 3 19.50 -10.38 -5.82
N LEU A 4 20.58 -10.54 -5.06
CA LEU A 4 20.60 -11.41 -3.86
C LEU A 4 19.75 -10.82 -2.73
N ARG A 5 19.68 -9.48 -2.62
CA ARG A 5 18.91 -8.81 -1.56
C ARG A 5 17.39 -8.84 -1.82
N LEU A 6 16.98 -8.80 -3.08
CA LEU A 6 15.58 -8.93 -3.47
C LEU A 6 15.09 -10.37 -3.27
N ALA A 7 15.91 -11.37 -3.63
CA ALA A 7 15.60 -12.78 -3.40
C ALA A 7 15.44 -13.11 -1.91
N VAL A 8 16.30 -12.55 -1.05
CA VAL A 8 16.21 -12.75 0.40
C VAL A 8 14.97 -12.09 0.98
N LEU A 9 14.59 -10.88 0.54
CA LEU A 9 13.36 -10.23 1.01
C LEU A 9 12.11 -10.99 0.59
N VAL A 10 12.08 -11.52 -0.65
CA VAL A 10 10.99 -12.36 -1.16
C VAL A 10 10.93 -13.68 -0.39
N CYS A 11 12.07 -14.32 -0.12
CA CYS A 11 12.11 -15.54 0.71
C CYS A 11 11.64 -15.30 2.15
N VAL A 12 12.03 -14.19 2.78
CA VAL A 12 11.60 -13.86 4.15
C VAL A 12 10.08 -13.61 4.21
N LEU A 13 9.51 -12.95 3.20
CA LEU A 13 8.06 -12.78 3.05
C LEU A 13 7.35 -14.12 2.82
N LEU A 14 7.93 -15.02 2.01
CA LEU A 14 7.40 -16.37 1.77
C LEU A 14 7.46 -17.25 3.04
N THR A 15 8.56 -17.22 3.81
CA THR A 15 8.65 -17.99 5.06
C THR A 15 7.78 -17.43 6.17
N GLY A 16 7.55 -16.10 6.21
CA GLY A 16 6.61 -15.48 7.14
C GLY A 16 5.16 -15.91 6.86
N ALA A 17 4.79 -16.05 5.60
CA ALA A 17 3.48 -16.58 5.20
C ALA A 17 3.30 -18.08 5.55
N MET A 18 4.39 -18.85 5.61
CA MET A 18 4.35 -20.28 5.95
C MET A 18 4.35 -20.57 7.46
N ALA A 19 4.63 -19.59 8.32
CA ALA A 19 4.61 -19.75 9.77
C ALA A 19 3.24 -19.48 10.41
N VAL A 20 2.21 -19.20 9.60
CA VAL A 20 0.83 -19.04 10.08
C VAL A 20 0.22 -20.44 10.29
N PRO A 21 -0.32 -20.77 11.47
CA PRO A 21 -0.97 -22.06 11.71
C PRO A 21 -2.06 -22.31 10.65
N GLN A 22 -1.97 -23.47 9.98
CA GLN A 22 -2.76 -23.87 8.80
C GLN A 22 -4.25 -24.16 9.06
N ASN A 23 -4.87 -23.53 10.06
CA ASN A 23 -6.29 -23.69 10.36
C ASN A 23 -7.16 -22.55 9.80
N THR A 24 -6.70 -21.89 8.75
CA THR A 24 -7.44 -20.81 8.09
C THR A 24 -7.64 -21.15 6.63
N ASP A 25 -8.91 -21.28 6.22
CA ASP A 25 -9.44 -21.49 4.86
C ASP A 25 -9.08 -20.37 3.85
N ALA A 26 -7.91 -19.73 3.98
CA ALA A 26 -7.53 -18.54 3.21
C ALA A 26 -6.05 -18.58 2.77
N ILE A 27 -5.63 -19.67 2.12
CA ILE A 27 -4.55 -19.62 1.11
C ILE A 27 -5.13 -20.12 -0.22
N GLY A 28 -6.18 -19.44 -0.67
CA GLY A 28 -6.76 -19.58 -2.00
C GLY A 28 -6.95 -18.20 -2.62
N LEU A 29 -7.14 -18.13 -3.94
CA LEU A 29 -7.50 -16.89 -4.64
C LEU A 29 -8.81 -16.24 -4.08
N SER A 30 -9.54 -16.94 -3.21
CA SER A 30 -10.66 -16.43 -2.39
C SER A 30 -10.28 -15.33 -1.38
N GLY A 31 -8.98 -15.16 -1.08
CA GLY A 31 -8.49 -14.11 -0.17
C GLY A 31 -8.17 -12.78 -0.87
N ALA A 32 -8.21 -12.73 -2.21
CA ALA A 32 -7.87 -11.52 -2.96
C ALA A 32 -9.07 -10.57 -3.04
N ASN A 33 -8.91 -9.35 -2.50
CA ASN A 33 -9.98 -8.34 -2.50
C ASN A 33 -9.59 -7.11 -3.28
N ILE A 34 -10.59 -6.40 -3.77
CA ILE A 34 -10.42 -5.05 -4.32
C ILE A 34 -10.52 -4.06 -3.16
N LYS A 35 -9.62 -3.09 -3.13
CA LYS A 35 -9.64 -2.01 -2.15
C LYS A 35 -9.49 -0.66 -2.84
N ALA A 36 -10.07 0.35 -2.22
CA ALA A 36 -9.79 1.74 -2.50
C ALA A 36 -9.30 2.37 -1.20
N GLY A 37 -8.53 3.44 -1.29
CA GLY A 37 -8.00 4.05 -0.07
C GLY A 37 -7.40 5.40 -0.32
N VAL A 38 -7.11 6.06 0.79
CA VAL A 38 -6.33 7.28 0.80
C VAL A 38 -4.96 6.94 1.35
N ASN A 39 -3.93 7.28 0.58
CA ASN A 39 -2.56 7.19 1.03
C ASN A 39 -2.09 8.59 1.42
N LEU A 40 -1.66 8.72 2.68
CA LEU A 40 -1.12 9.95 3.24
C LEU A 40 0.39 9.89 3.17
N THR A 41 0.99 10.90 2.56
CA THR A 41 2.44 10.96 2.40
C THR A 41 2.99 12.25 2.99
N ARG A 42 4.29 12.21 3.28
CA ARG A 42 5.06 13.37 3.70
C ARG A 42 6.28 13.46 2.82
N GLN A 43 6.58 14.65 2.30
CA GLN A 43 7.86 14.94 1.69
C GLN A 43 8.93 14.82 2.79
N GLN A 44 9.80 13.81 2.69
CA GLN A 44 10.86 13.57 3.66
C GLN A 44 11.78 14.79 3.77
N SER A 45 11.55 15.63 4.77
CA SER A 45 12.56 16.51 5.34
C SER A 45 13.27 15.70 6.41
N TYR A 46 14.54 15.35 6.18
CA TYR A 46 15.34 14.60 7.13
C TYR A 46 15.66 15.49 8.35
N THR A 47 14.74 15.53 9.31
CA THR A 47 15.02 16.03 10.65
C THR A 47 14.83 14.85 11.61
N PHE A 48 15.92 14.16 11.91
CA PHE A 48 15.95 13.19 13.00
C PHE A 48 15.65 13.95 14.29
N TYR A 49 14.60 13.52 15.01
CA TYR A 49 14.02 14.16 16.20
C TYR A 49 13.07 15.34 15.94
N GLN A 50 11.77 15.04 15.94
CA GLN A 50 10.76 15.71 16.77
C GLN A 50 9.41 15.01 16.61
N GLY A 51 8.85 14.51 17.73
CA GLY A 51 7.43 14.19 17.90
C GLY A 51 6.86 13.02 17.08
N VAL A 52 6.34 12.00 17.77
CA VAL A 52 5.36 11.07 17.16
C VAL A 52 4.04 11.83 17.04
N GLY A 53 3.96 12.66 16.00
CA GLY A 53 2.84 13.54 15.67
C GLY A 53 3.15 14.20 14.33
N GLY A 54 2.81 13.52 13.25
CA GLY A 54 3.20 13.91 11.90
C GLY A 54 2.06 14.59 11.15
N GLU A 55 2.26 15.84 10.77
CA GLU A 55 1.45 16.46 9.71
C GLU A 55 1.75 15.74 8.39
N PHE A 56 0.69 15.38 7.67
CA PHE A 56 0.78 14.91 6.29
C PHE A 56 0.63 16.12 5.36
N ASP A 57 1.53 16.27 4.40
CA ASP A 57 1.51 17.39 3.45
C ASP A 57 0.76 17.05 2.15
N SER A 58 0.39 15.78 1.99
CA SER A 58 -0.23 15.29 0.76
C SER A 58 -1.07 14.03 1.00
N TYR A 59 -2.14 13.93 0.23
CA TYR A 59 -3.01 12.76 0.17
C TYR A 59 -3.21 12.35 -1.28
N GLN A 60 -3.40 11.06 -1.50
CA GLN A 60 -3.67 10.52 -2.82
C GLN A 60 -4.71 9.40 -2.74
N TRP A 61 -5.70 9.45 -3.63
CA TRP A 61 -6.62 8.33 -3.85
C TRP A 61 -5.92 7.21 -4.60
N MET A 62 -6.08 6.00 -4.07
CA MET A 62 -5.44 4.79 -4.57
C MET A 62 -6.50 3.71 -4.75
N ALA A 63 -6.27 2.82 -5.72
CA ALA A 63 -7.04 1.59 -5.88
C ALA A 63 -6.08 0.42 -6.02
N GLY A 64 -6.48 -0.74 -5.52
CA GLY A 64 -5.61 -1.90 -5.56
C GLY A 64 -6.23 -3.15 -5.02
N THR A 65 -5.36 -4.06 -4.61
CA THR A 65 -5.76 -5.35 -4.07
C THR A 65 -5.02 -5.68 -2.80
N ASN A 66 -5.61 -6.53 -1.97
CA ASN A 66 -4.97 -7.12 -0.81
C ASN A 66 -5.29 -8.60 -0.71
N LEU A 67 -4.51 -9.29 0.10
CA LEU A 67 -4.75 -10.67 0.48
C LEU A 67 -5.18 -10.70 1.95
N ASP A 68 -6.39 -11.18 2.22
CA ASP A 68 -6.86 -11.40 3.59
C ASP A 68 -6.14 -12.62 4.20
N MET A 69 -5.24 -12.39 5.15
CA MET A 69 -4.55 -13.47 5.89
C MET A 69 -5.31 -13.95 7.12
N GLY A 70 -6.51 -13.41 7.35
CA GLY A 70 -7.36 -13.78 8.48
C GLY A 70 -7.19 -12.89 9.71
N PRO A 71 -7.92 -13.22 10.79
CA PRO A 71 -8.00 -12.40 11.98
C PRO A 71 -6.70 -12.39 12.78
N VAL A 72 -6.38 -11.24 13.36
CA VAL A 72 -5.25 -10.99 14.25
C VAL A 72 -5.77 -10.30 15.50
N LEU A 73 -5.36 -10.79 16.67
CA LEU A 73 -5.81 -10.36 18.02
C LEU A 73 -7.29 -10.61 18.33
N PHE A 74 -8.23 -10.25 17.44
CA PHE A 74 -9.66 -10.50 17.62
C PHE A 74 -10.38 -10.76 16.29
N PRO A 75 -11.55 -11.43 16.29
CA PRO A 75 -12.15 -12.00 15.08
C PRO A 75 -12.51 -11.02 13.96
N LYS A 76 -12.61 -9.72 14.26
CA LYS A 76 -12.98 -8.68 13.27
C LYS A 76 -11.79 -7.88 12.74
N LEU A 77 -10.60 -8.02 13.33
CA LEU A 77 -9.40 -7.32 12.87
C LEU A 77 -8.57 -8.29 12.06
N HIS A 78 -8.35 -8.02 10.79
CA HIS A 78 -7.61 -8.89 9.89
C HIS A 78 -6.31 -8.25 9.44
N PHE A 79 -5.32 -9.09 9.16
CA PHE A 79 -4.07 -8.67 8.55
C PHE A 79 -4.12 -8.82 7.04
N MET A 80 -3.79 -7.75 6.32
CA MET A 80 -4.01 -7.65 4.88
C MET A 80 -2.83 -6.99 4.16
N PRO A 81 -1.78 -7.74 3.77
CA PRO A 81 -0.78 -7.25 2.85
C PRO A 81 -1.40 -6.99 1.46
N GLY A 82 -0.90 -5.98 0.76
CA GLY A 82 -1.46 -5.64 -0.54
C GLY A 82 -0.58 -4.74 -1.40
N VAL A 83 -1.13 -4.42 -2.58
CA VAL A 83 -0.52 -3.50 -3.54
C VAL A 83 -1.59 -2.55 -4.05
N ASP A 84 -1.30 -1.26 -3.99
CA ASP A 84 -2.12 -0.21 -4.55
C ASP A 84 -1.44 0.53 -5.68
N ILE A 85 -2.25 1.07 -6.59
CA ILE A 85 -1.83 1.87 -7.72
C ILE A 85 -2.60 3.18 -7.73
N ALA A 86 -1.89 4.24 -8.10
CA ALA A 86 -2.51 5.48 -8.53
C ALA A 86 -1.77 6.05 -9.75
N VAL A 87 -2.52 6.81 -10.54
CA VAL A 87 -2.01 7.54 -11.70
C VAL A 87 -2.28 9.01 -11.45
N ALA A 88 -1.23 9.83 -11.52
CA ALA A 88 -1.32 11.28 -11.38
C ALA A 88 -0.75 11.95 -12.64
N THR A 89 -1.35 13.07 -13.04
CA THR A 89 -0.80 13.91 -14.12
C THR A 89 -0.01 15.05 -13.49
N VAL A 90 1.27 15.16 -13.83
CA VAL A 90 2.19 16.16 -13.30
C VAL A 90 2.62 17.10 -14.42
N LYS A 91 2.46 18.40 -14.19
CA LYS A 91 2.94 19.45 -15.09
C LYS A 91 4.43 19.66 -14.90
N THR A 92 5.21 19.43 -15.95
CA THR A 92 6.67 19.57 -15.93
C THR A 92 7.10 20.62 -16.95
N ILE A 93 8.08 21.44 -16.62
CA ILE A 93 8.74 22.34 -17.57
C ILE A 93 10.08 21.68 -17.94
N PRO A 94 10.25 21.21 -19.20
CA PRO A 94 11.52 20.65 -19.63
C PRO A 94 12.65 21.68 -19.51
N ALA A 95 13.84 21.23 -19.15
CA ALA A 95 15.01 22.10 -19.07
C ALA A 95 15.24 22.81 -20.42
N GLY A 96 15.33 24.14 -20.41
CA GLY A 96 15.50 24.96 -21.61
C GLY A 96 14.22 25.26 -22.40
N SER A 97 13.04 24.97 -21.85
CA SER A 97 11.74 25.28 -22.45
C SER A 97 10.90 26.17 -21.52
N ASN A 98 10.01 26.98 -22.10
CA ASN A 98 8.93 27.67 -21.37
C ASN A 98 7.59 26.94 -21.49
N ALA A 99 7.54 25.81 -22.20
CA ALA A 99 6.34 25.04 -22.40
C ALA A 99 6.09 24.09 -21.22
N VAL A 100 4.89 24.16 -20.65
CA VAL A 100 4.42 23.21 -19.64
C VAL A 100 3.91 21.96 -20.36
N VAL A 101 4.47 20.80 -20.01
CA VAL A 101 4.09 19.50 -20.57
C VAL A 101 3.48 18.64 -19.46
N ASP A 102 2.35 18.02 -19.76
CA ASP A 102 1.73 17.03 -18.88
C ASP A 102 2.49 15.70 -18.99
N LYS A 103 3.01 15.22 -17.86
CA LYS A 103 3.60 13.88 -17.73
C LYS A 103 2.73 13.01 -16.85
N THR A 104 2.55 11.76 -17.25
CA THR A 104 1.88 10.75 -16.42
C THR A 104 2.86 10.18 -15.40
N LEU A 105 2.52 10.26 -14.13
CA LEU A 105 3.24 9.67 -13.03
C LEU A 105 2.48 8.45 -12.51
N LYS A 106 3.11 7.28 -12.62
CA LYS A 106 2.59 6.04 -12.04
C LYS A 106 3.15 5.86 -10.64
N ILE A 107 2.26 5.54 -9.72
CA ILE A 107 2.55 5.41 -8.29
C ILE A 107 2.11 4.03 -7.86
N TYR A 108 3.05 3.26 -7.32
CA TYR A 108 2.80 1.93 -6.78
C TYR A 108 3.05 1.96 -5.28
N VAL A 109 2.19 1.34 -4.48
CA VAL A 109 2.37 1.25 -3.02
C VAL A 109 2.28 -0.21 -2.64
N ILE A 110 3.34 -0.72 -2.02
CA ILE A 110 3.30 -2.03 -1.36
C ILE A 110 2.95 -1.74 0.10
N ASN A 111 1.87 -2.31 0.61
CA ASN A 111 1.38 -2.02 1.95
C ASN A 111 1.10 -3.26 2.79
N THR A 112 1.03 -2.99 4.08
CA THR A 112 0.66 -3.93 5.12
C THR A 112 -0.39 -3.25 5.97
N ASP A 113 -1.63 -3.69 5.82
CA ASP A 113 -2.79 -3.08 6.45
C ASP A 113 -3.37 -3.98 7.54
N PHE A 114 -3.98 -3.34 8.53
CA PHE A 114 -4.91 -3.98 9.45
C PHE A 114 -6.32 -3.46 9.18
N ALA A 115 -7.24 -4.36 8.90
CA ALA A 115 -8.61 -4.02 8.52
C ALA A 115 -9.61 -4.50 9.57
N TYR A 116 -10.48 -3.60 10.00
CA TYR A 116 -11.62 -3.93 10.85
C TYR A 116 -12.87 -4.15 10.01
N PHE A 117 -13.41 -5.37 10.04
CA PHE A 117 -14.65 -5.73 9.37
C PHE A 117 -15.86 -5.30 10.20
N PHE A 118 -16.40 -4.13 9.89
CA PHE A 118 -17.58 -3.58 10.57
C PHE A 118 -18.90 -4.17 10.06
N HIS A 119 -18.92 -4.75 8.86
CA HIS A 119 -20.10 -5.38 8.28
C HIS A 119 -19.78 -6.76 7.73
N GLN A 120 -20.61 -7.76 8.03
CA GLN A 120 -20.48 -9.14 7.54
C GLN A 120 -21.87 -9.69 7.22
N SER A 121 -22.07 -10.15 5.99
CA SER A 121 -23.30 -10.78 5.52
C SER A 121 -22.98 -11.94 4.57
N ALA A 122 -23.98 -12.74 4.21
CA ALA A 122 -23.83 -13.79 3.20
C ALA A 122 -23.46 -13.26 1.79
N LYS A 123 -23.61 -11.95 1.56
CA LYS A 123 -23.29 -11.29 0.29
C LYS A 123 -21.89 -10.67 0.27
N GLY A 124 -21.21 -10.63 1.41
CA GLY A 124 -19.87 -10.08 1.55
C GLY A 124 -19.65 -9.32 2.86
N ARG A 125 -18.46 -8.77 3.01
CA ARG A 125 -17.91 -8.13 4.19
C ARG A 125 -17.38 -6.74 3.86
N GLY A 126 -17.78 -5.72 4.62
CA GLY A 126 -17.27 -4.36 4.51
C GLY A 126 -16.23 -4.08 5.57
N TYR A 127 -15.15 -3.39 5.20
CA TYR A 127 -14.05 -3.08 6.11
C TYR A 127 -13.46 -1.68 5.92
N ALA A 128 -12.86 -1.19 6.99
CA ALA A 128 -11.99 -0.02 6.99
C ALA A 128 -10.75 -0.34 7.82
N GLY A 129 -9.61 0.24 7.48
CA GLY A 129 -8.35 -0.11 8.12
C GLY A 129 -7.35 1.02 8.17
N ALA A 130 -6.18 0.68 8.70
CA ALA A 130 -5.00 1.50 8.65
C ALA A 130 -3.77 0.62 8.47
N GLY A 131 -2.78 1.12 7.75
CA GLY A 131 -1.57 0.37 7.45
C GLY A 131 -0.42 1.27 7.07
N ILE A 132 0.76 0.66 6.96
CA ILE A 132 1.96 1.34 6.48
C ILE A 132 2.30 0.82 5.09
N GLY A 133 2.77 1.73 4.24
CA GLY A 133 3.12 1.44 2.87
C GLY A 133 4.49 1.99 2.48
N THR A 134 5.07 1.37 1.45
CA THR A 134 6.21 1.90 0.71
C THR A 134 5.73 2.31 -0.67
N GLN A 135 5.71 3.61 -0.94
CA GLN A 135 5.35 4.19 -2.23
C GLN A 135 6.58 4.27 -3.14
N LEU A 136 6.44 3.72 -4.34
CA LEU A 136 7.40 3.74 -5.42
C LEU A 136 6.89 4.70 -6.49
N LEU A 137 7.55 5.85 -6.58
CA LEU A 137 7.30 6.85 -7.63
C LEU A 137 8.13 6.45 -8.84
N ARG A 138 7.47 6.21 -9.97
CA ARG A 138 8.13 5.80 -11.23
C ARG A 138 7.69 6.76 -12.33
N PRO A 139 8.38 7.91 -12.48
CA PRO A 139 8.17 8.78 -13.62
C PRO A 139 8.74 8.12 -14.87
N ASP A 140 8.04 8.24 -16.00
CA ASP A 140 8.51 7.71 -17.27
C ASP A 140 9.83 8.43 -17.68
N GLY A 141 10.91 7.67 -17.79
CA GLY A 141 12.22 8.15 -18.25
C GLY A 141 13.09 8.88 -17.20
N GLU A 142 12.73 8.87 -15.91
CA GLU A 142 13.50 9.53 -14.84
C GLU A 142 13.82 8.58 -13.67
N ALA A 143 14.78 8.97 -12.82
CA ALA A 143 15.12 8.24 -11.61
C ALA A 143 13.92 8.24 -10.64
N GLY A 144 13.38 7.06 -10.35
CA GLY A 144 12.28 6.91 -9.42
C GLY A 144 12.66 7.28 -7.98
N SER A 145 11.68 7.67 -7.17
CA SER A 145 11.86 7.89 -5.73
C SER A 145 11.04 6.89 -4.90
N THR A 146 11.36 6.79 -3.62
CA THR A 146 10.69 5.89 -2.67
C THR A 146 10.31 6.66 -1.42
N ARG A 147 9.08 6.49 -0.93
CA ARG A 147 8.54 7.17 0.25
C ARG A 147 7.84 6.18 1.18
N LEU A 148 7.86 6.46 2.47
CA LEU A 148 7.02 5.77 3.45
C LEU A 148 5.66 6.47 3.51
N THR A 149 4.59 5.69 3.66
CA THR A 149 3.23 6.21 3.61
C THR A 149 2.34 5.57 4.67
N LEU A 150 1.32 6.32 5.09
CA LEU A 150 0.23 5.79 5.90
C LEU A 150 -0.96 5.52 4.97
N ASN A 151 -1.39 4.27 4.90
CA ASN A 151 -2.50 3.85 4.07
C ASN A 151 -3.78 3.72 4.90
N ILE A 152 -4.88 4.26 4.40
CA ILE A 152 -6.21 4.12 5.02
C ILE A 152 -7.11 3.41 4.00
N PRO A 153 -7.13 2.06 4.01
CA PRO A 153 -7.96 1.28 3.10
C PRO A 153 -9.42 1.25 3.55
N ILE A 154 -10.32 1.32 2.57
CA ILE A 154 -11.75 1.06 2.72
C ILE A 154 -12.14 0.11 1.59
N GLY A 155 -12.84 -0.97 1.92
CA GLY A 155 -13.14 -1.95 0.90
C GLY A 155 -14.29 -2.88 1.23
N PHE A 156 -14.55 -3.73 0.25
CA PHE A 156 -15.58 -4.74 0.29
C PHE A 156 -14.99 -6.06 -0.22
N GLN A 157 -15.27 -7.13 0.49
CA GLN A 157 -14.90 -8.49 0.13
C GLN A 157 -16.16 -9.30 -0.10
N ARG A 158 -16.23 -10.06 -1.20
CA ARG A 158 -17.38 -10.90 -1.52
C ARG A 158 -17.18 -12.32 -1.03
#